data_AF-A0A1Z3NCX5-F1
#
_entry.id   AF-A0A1Z3NCX5-F1
#
_cell.length_a   1.000
_cell.length_b   1.000
_cell.length_c   1.000
_cell.angle_alpha   90.00
_cell.angle_beta   90.00
_cell.angle_gamma   90.00
#
_symmetry.space_group_name_H-M   'P 1'
#
loop_
_entity.id
_entity.type
_entity.pdbx_description
1 polymer ?
#
loop_
_entity_poly.entity_id
_entity_poly.type
_entity_poly.pdbx_seq_one_letter_code
_entity_poly.pdbx_strand_id
1 'polypeptide(L)'
;MKFLIPFAAVLTLSHVASAESIYCTFTEPFISVSYNSDTNKVKVSTPDQGSVELTGKVTFDKGGLIHITSEGLNHKLTVNTTKEGSDGMSDFVYPFEGVINTDQIYGGCETDTLKKTEPTPEPEPQPQPQPQPQPEPQPQPNP
;
A
#
# COMPACT_ATOMS: atom_id res chain seq x y z
N MET A 1 21.70 -46.72 -42.37
CA MET A 1 20.51 -46.42 -41.54
C MET A 1 20.55 -44.91 -41.25
N LYS A 2 19.54 -44.18 -41.70
CA LYS A 2 19.50 -42.71 -41.71
C LYS A 2 18.53 -42.29 -40.59
N PHE A 3 19.07 -41.94 -39.43
CA PHE A 3 18.28 -41.53 -38.28
C PHE A 3 17.73 -40.12 -38.54
N LEU A 4 16.42 -40.04 -38.76
CA LEU A 4 15.66 -38.79 -38.74
C LEU A 4 15.46 -38.40 -37.28
N ILE A 5 16.09 -37.31 -36.86
CA ILE A 5 15.89 -36.69 -35.54
C ILE A 5 14.58 -35.90 -35.63
N PRO A 6 13.55 -36.19 -34.81
CA PRO A 6 12.35 -35.37 -34.80
C PRO A 6 12.66 -34.03 -34.13
N PHE A 7 12.44 -32.95 -34.88
CA PHE A 7 12.45 -31.58 -34.38
C PHE A 7 11.26 -31.44 -33.41
N ALA A 8 11.50 -31.64 -32.12
CA ALA A 8 10.51 -31.32 -31.09
C ALA A 8 10.40 -29.79 -30.99
N ALA A 9 9.29 -29.24 -31.48
CA ALA A 9 8.96 -27.83 -31.33
C ALA A 9 8.73 -27.54 -29.84
N VAL A 10 9.71 -26.90 -29.20
CA VAL A 10 9.60 -26.38 -27.84
C VAL A 10 8.69 -25.15 -27.90
N LEU A 11 7.40 -25.34 -27.57
CA LEU A 11 6.45 -24.26 -27.32
C LEU A 11 6.88 -23.54 -26.03
N THR A 12 7.64 -22.46 -26.17
CA THR A 12 7.90 -21.55 -25.06
C THR A 12 6.61 -20.79 -24.76
N LEU A 13 5.97 -21.11 -23.64
CA LEU A 13 4.90 -20.29 -23.05
C LEU A 13 5.50 -18.93 -22.66
N SER A 14 5.40 -17.95 -23.54
CA SER A 14 5.68 -16.55 -23.23
C SER A 14 4.63 -16.08 -22.22
N HIS A 15 5.03 -15.95 -20.96
CA HIS A 15 4.23 -15.22 -19.98
C HIS A 15 4.15 -13.78 -20.46
N VAL A 16 2.95 -13.37 -20.90
CA VAL A 16 2.66 -11.97 -21.19
C VAL A 16 2.66 -11.26 -19.84
N ALA A 17 3.65 -10.42 -19.59
CA ALA A 17 3.61 -9.51 -18.45
C ALA A 17 2.43 -8.55 -18.69
N SER A 18 1.39 -8.66 -17.88
CA SER A 18 0.26 -7.74 -17.96
C SER A 18 0.69 -6.36 -17.48
N ALA A 19 0.21 -5.35 -18.18
CA ALA A 19 0.17 -3.97 -17.73
C ALA A 19 -0.35 -3.84 -16.30
N GLU A 20 0.29 -3.03 -15.47
CA GLU A 20 -0.23 -2.72 -14.14
C GLU A 20 0.02 -1.25 -13.80
N SER A 21 -0.97 -0.63 -13.18
CA SER A 21 -0.87 0.70 -12.64
C SER A 21 -0.73 0.65 -11.12
N ILE A 22 0.11 1.53 -10.58
CA ILE A 22 0.25 1.78 -9.14
C ILE A 22 -0.46 3.09 -8.83
N TYR A 23 -1.24 3.11 -7.76
CA TYR A 23 -1.97 4.28 -7.28
C TYR A 23 -1.61 4.52 -5.82
N CYS A 24 -1.07 5.69 -5.51
CA CYS A 24 -0.67 6.08 -4.17
C CYS A 24 -1.40 7.35 -3.72
N THR A 25 -1.83 7.36 -2.46
CA THR A 25 -2.51 8.49 -1.83
C THR A 25 -1.78 8.91 -0.56
N PHE A 26 -1.68 10.23 -0.38
CA PHE A 26 -1.03 10.90 0.74
C PHE A 26 -1.98 12.00 1.22
N THR A 27 -2.10 12.20 2.54
CA THR A 27 -3.07 13.15 3.11
C THR A 27 -2.44 14.44 3.62
N GLU A 28 -1.17 14.41 4.01
CA GLU A 28 -0.46 15.57 4.53
C GLU A 28 0.90 15.76 3.82
N PRO A 29 0.96 16.59 2.76
CA PRO A 29 -0.16 17.24 2.07
C PRO A 29 -0.97 16.26 1.19
N PHE A 30 -2.19 16.66 0.82
CA PHE A 30 -3.06 15.87 -0.06
C PHE A 30 -2.46 15.73 -1.46
N ILE A 31 -1.92 14.55 -1.76
CA ILE A 31 -1.32 14.22 -3.06
C ILE A 31 -1.85 12.87 -3.51
N SER A 32 -2.17 12.75 -4.79
CA SER A 32 -2.35 11.47 -5.46
C SER A 32 -1.30 11.29 -6.54
N VAL A 33 -0.65 10.14 -6.55
CA VAL A 33 0.34 9.76 -7.56
C VAL A 33 -0.10 8.46 -8.20
N SER A 34 -0.17 8.40 -9.53
CA SER A 34 -0.34 7.15 -10.25
C SER A 34 0.77 6.92 -11.24
N TYR A 35 1.27 5.70 -11.34
CA TYR A 35 2.19 5.27 -12.39
C TYR A 35 1.54 4.19 -13.24
N ASN A 36 1.64 4.29 -14.56
CA ASN A 36 1.15 3.29 -15.52
C ASN A 36 2.34 2.64 -16.23
N SER A 37 2.50 1.31 -16.10
CA SER A 37 3.65 0.57 -16.62
C SER A 37 3.69 0.50 -18.15
N ASP A 38 2.54 0.56 -18.83
CA ASP A 38 2.49 0.47 -20.30
C ASP A 38 3.02 1.73 -20.96
N THR A 39 2.58 2.87 -20.45
CA THR A 39 2.87 4.18 -21.03
C THR A 39 4.10 4.83 -20.40
N ASN A 40 4.61 4.27 -19.30
CA ASN A 40 5.63 4.87 -18.45
C ASN A 40 5.25 6.30 -18.03
N LYS A 41 3.97 6.54 -17.76
CA LYS A 41 3.46 7.85 -17.34
C LYS A 41 3.23 7.88 -15.84
N VAL A 42 3.63 9.00 -15.24
CA VAL A 42 3.34 9.35 -13.85
C VAL A 42 2.39 10.53 -13.87
N LYS A 43 1.23 10.38 -13.24
CA LYS A 43 0.31 11.48 -12.98
C LYS A 43 0.43 11.86 -11.52
N VAL A 44 0.71 13.13 -11.26
CA VAL A 44 0.74 13.71 -9.90
C VAL A 44 -0.42 14.71 -9.83
N SER A 45 -1.27 14.58 -8.81
CA SER A 45 -2.45 15.41 -8.61
C SER A 45 -2.45 16.00 -7.20
N THR A 46 -2.73 17.28 -7.09
CA THR A 46 -3.00 17.98 -5.82
C THR A 46 -4.31 18.75 -5.93
N PRO A 47 -5.05 18.97 -4.83
CA PRO A 47 -6.28 19.75 -4.84
C PRO A 47 -6.07 21.18 -5.35
N ASP A 48 -4.96 21.81 -4.99
CA ASP A 48 -4.71 23.23 -5.26
C ASP A 48 -4.17 23.51 -6.67
N GLN A 49 -3.38 22.59 -7.23
CA GLN A 49 -2.66 22.80 -8.50
C GLN A 49 -3.21 21.94 -9.65
N GLY A 50 -4.17 21.05 -9.38
CA GLY A 50 -4.68 20.09 -10.35
C GLY A 50 -3.70 18.95 -10.62
N SER A 51 -3.73 18.40 -11.84
CA SER A 51 -2.90 17.25 -12.20
C SER A 51 -1.90 17.55 -13.31
N VAL A 52 -0.68 17.06 -13.16
CA VAL A 52 0.36 17.04 -14.18
C VAL A 52 0.68 15.60 -14.57
N GLU A 53 0.91 15.36 -15.86
CA GLU A 53 1.36 14.07 -16.39
C GLU A 53 2.78 14.19 -16.92
N LEU A 54 3.65 13.28 -16.48
CA LEU A 54 5.08 13.27 -16.72
C LEU A 54 5.52 11.89 -17.18
N THR A 55 6.71 11.80 -17.78
CA THR A 55 7.35 10.51 -18.04
C THR A 55 8.03 10.01 -16.77
N GLY A 56 7.80 8.75 -16.40
CA GLY A 56 8.40 8.09 -15.25
C GLY A 56 9.59 7.22 -15.64
N LYS A 57 10.62 7.20 -14.78
CA LYS A 57 11.68 6.19 -14.80
C LYS A 57 11.54 5.28 -13.61
N VAL A 58 11.58 3.98 -13.86
CA VAL A 58 11.40 2.96 -12.82
C VAL A 58 12.70 2.18 -12.62
N THR A 59 13.09 2.02 -11.35
CA THR A 59 14.14 1.09 -10.95
C THR A 59 13.60 0.17 -9.85
N PHE A 60 13.98 -1.10 -9.94
CA PHE A 60 13.60 -2.14 -8.99
C PHE A 60 14.83 -2.56 -8.19
N ASP A 61 14.71 -2.54 -6.87
CA ASP A 61 15.73 -3.03 -5.97
C ASP A 61 15.41 -4.44 -5.48
N LYS A 62 16.46 -5.21 -5.16
CA LYS A 62 16.33 -6.59 -4.68
C LYS A 62 15.55 -6.73 -3.37
N GLY A 63 15.34 -5.64 -2.64
CA GLY A 63 14.58 -5.59 -1.40
C GLY A 63 13.08 -5.39 -1.55
N GLY A 64 12.53 -5.38 -2.78
CA GLY A 64 11.12 -5.07 -3.01
C GLY A 64 10.82 -3.57 -2.95
N LEU A 65 11.82 -2.73 -3.19
CA LEU A 65 11.60 -1.30 -3.37
C LEU A 65 11.47 -0.99 -4.85
N ILE A 66 10.44 -0.25 -5.20
CA ILE A 66 10.23 0.30 -6.54
C ILE A 66 10.45 1.80 -6.44
N HIS A 67 11.41 2.34 -7.18
CA HIS A 67 11.63 3.78 -7.27
C HIS A 67 11.11 4.30 -8.60
N ILE A 68 10.19 5.26 -8.54
CA ILE A 68 9.56 5.92 -9.68
C ILE A 68 9.96 7.38 -9.63
N THR A 69 10.80 7.81 -10.58
CA THR A 69 11.23 9.21 -10.69
C THR A 69 10.48 9.89 -11.81
N SER A 70 9.86 11.03 -11.53
CA SER A 70 9.13 11.82 -12.54
C SER A 70 10.10 12.76 -13.26
N GLU A 71 10.22 12.66 -14.59
CA GLU A 71 11.05 13.59 -15.36
C GLU A 71 10.47 15.01 -15.34
N GLY A 72 11.33 16.01 -15.14
CA GLY A 72 10.91 17.43 -15.14
C GLY A 72 10.28 17.92 -13.83
N LEU A 73 10.09 17.03 -12.85
CA LEU A 73 9.67 17.37 -11.48
C LEU A 73 10.67 16.76 -10.50
N ASN A 74 11.06 17.48 -9.45
CA ASN A 74 11.88 16.90 -8.39
C ASN A 74 11.01 16.01 -7.48
N HIS A 75 10.53 14.91 -8.03
CA HIS A 75 9.58 14.00 -7.38
C HIS A 75 10.04 12.55 -7.60
N LYS A 76 10.37 11.89 -6.50
CA LYS A 76 10.71 10.46 -6.44
C LYS A 76 9.72 9.76 -5.52
N LEU A 77 8.89 8.90 -6.09
CA LEU A 77 8.04 7.98 -5.34
C LEU A 77 8.83 6.69 -5.08
N THR A 78 8.88 6.25 -3.85
CA THR A 78 9.36 4.92 -3.46
C THR A 78 8.18 4.10 -2.97
N VAL A 79 7.95 2.95 -3.58
CA VAL A 79 6.93 1.99 -3.15
C VAL A 79 7.65 0.82 -2.50
N ASN A 80 7.35 0.56 -1.24
CA ASN A 80 7.85 -0.59 -0.52
C ASN A 80 6.83 -1.73 -0.62
N THR A 81 7.14 -2.74 -1.43
CA THR A 81 6.21 -3.86 -1.67
C THR A 81 6.19 -4.90 -0.57
N THR A 82 7.00 -4.73 0.48
CA THR A 82 7.09 -5.67 1.62
C THR A 82 6.45 -5.13 2.89
N LYS A 83 5.85 -3.94 2.83
CA LYS A 83 5.29 -3.24 3.98
C LYS A 83 3.94 -2.66 3.59
N GLU A 84 2.94 -2.90 4.42
CA GLU A 84 1.62 -2.27 4.28
C GLU A 84 1.71 -0.75 4.50
N GLY A 85 0.88 -0.02 3.78
CA GLY A 85 0.80 1.44 3.86
C GLY A 85 -0.49 1.92 4.50
N SER A 86 -0.52 3.21 4.81
CA SER A 86 -1.73 3.94 5.19
C SER A 86 -1.66 5.32 4.56
N ASP A 87 -2.81 5.86 4.17
CA ASP A 87 -2.89 7.24 3.71
C ASP A 87 -2.89 8.25 4.86
N GLY A 88 -2.93 7.80 6.13
CA GLY A 88 -2.85 8.65 7.32
C GLY A 88 -4.17 9.24 7.80
N MET A 89 -5.26 9.13 7.01
CA MET A 89 -6.59 9.62 7.41
C MET A 89 -7.66 8.55 7.45
N SER A 90 -7.53 7.51 6.63
CA SER A 90 -8.50 6.43 6.57
C SER A 90 -8.05 5.25 7.41
N ASP A 91 -9.04 4.45 7.79
CA ASP A 91 -8.84 3.16 8.44
C ASP A 91 -8.34 2.08 7.45
N PHE A 92 -8.28 2.39 6.15
CA PHE A 92 -7.88 1.43 5.14
C PHE A 92 -6.41 1.04 5.28
N VAL A 93 -6.15 -0.26 5.14
CA VAL A 93 -4.81 -0.82 5.05
C VAL A 93 -4.48 -1.01 3.57
N TYR A 94 -3.45 -0.30 3.10
CA TYR A 94 -2.97 -0.41 1.74
C TYR A 94 -1.94 -1.54 1.64
N PRO A 95 -1.91 -2.30 0.53
CA PRO A 95 -0.98 -3.42 0.38
C PRO A 95 0.48 -2.98 0.40
N PHE A 96 0.77 -1.72 0.02
CA PHE A 96 2.12 -1.20 -0.08
C PHE A 96 2.25 0.19 0.56
N GLU A 97 3.40 0.45 1.19
CA GLU A 97 3.78 1.78 1.64
C GLU A 97 4.35 2.60 0.48
N GLY A 98 3.82 3.82 0.30
CA GLY A 98 4.36 4.83 -0.58
C GLY A 98 5.14 5.89 0.20
N VAL A 99 6.26 6.34 -0.35
CA VAL A 99 7.05 7.44 0.20
C VAL A 99 7.41 8.42 -0.90
N ILE A 100 7.01 9.69 -0.78
CA ILE A 100 7.42 10.77 -1.69
C ILE A 100 8.63 11.49 -1.14
N ASN A 101 9.69 11.58 -1.96
CA ASN A 101 10.93 12.32 -1.72
C ASN A 101 11.65 11.91 -0.41
N THR A 102 12.82 12.49 -0.17
CA THR A 102 13.59 12.32 1.08
C THR A 102 12.90 12.92 2.31
N ASP A 103 11.76 13.59 2.12
CA ASP A 103 11.00 14.32 3.14
C ASP A 103 10.02 13.44 3.92
N GLN A 104 10.08 12.11 3.74
CA GLN A 104 9.35 11.15 4.57
C GLN A 104 7.82 11.35 4.54
N ILE A 105 7.25 11.77 3.41
CA ILE A 105 5.78 11.81 3.26
C ILE A 105 5.32 10.38 3.00
N TYR A 106 4.70 9.77 4.02
CA TYR A 106 4.20 8.41 3.97
C TYR A 106 2.76 8.38 3.46
N GLY A 107 2.46 7.38 2.65
CA GLY A 107 1.15 7.14 2.09
C GLY A 107 0.91 5.67 1.82
N GLY A 108 -0.28 5.38 1.33
CA GLY A 108 -0.70 4.04 0.95
C GLY A 108 -0.74 3.90 -0.56
N CYS A 109 -0.22 2.78 -1.07
CA CYS A 109 -0.25 2.43 -2.48
C CYS A 109 -1.02 1.12 -2.72
N GLU A 110 -1.81 1.09 -3.78
CA GLU A 110 -2.52 -0.08 -4.30
C GLU A 110 -2.27 -0.21 -5.80
N THR A 111 -2.62 -1.35 -6.39
CA THR A 111 -2.53 -1.58 -7.83
C THR A 111 -3.88 -1.91 -8.44
N ASP A 112 -3.92 -2.16 -9.74
CA ASP A 112 -5.11 -2.70 -10.40
C ASP A 112 -5.57 -4.02 -9.77
N THR A 113 -4.63 -4.86 -9.32
CA THR A 113 -4.92 -6.22 -8.84
C THR A 113 -4.92 -6.36 -7.32
N LEU A 114 -4.11 -5.56 -6.61
CA LEU A 114 -3.99 -5.59 -5.16
C LEU A 114 -4.58 -4.30 -4.60
N LYS A 115 -5.77 -4.42 -4.00
CA LYS A 115 -6.54 -3.29 -3.45
C LYS A 115 -6.33 -3.16 -1.95
N LYS A 116 -6.48 -1.93 -1.44
CA LYS A 116 -6.59 -1.69 0.00
C LYS A 116 -7.79 -2.42 0.59
N THR A 117 -7.71 -2.75 1.87
CA THR A 117 -8.77 -3.45 2.62
C THR A 117 -9.24 -2.61 3.80
N GLU A 118 -10.52 -2.76 4.16
CA GLU A 118 -11.03 -2.26 5.44
C GLU A 118 -10.40 -3.07 6.59
N PRO A 119 -10.14 -2.44 7.75
CA PRO A 119 -9.65 -3.18 8.89
C PRO A 119 -10.77 -4.07 9.43
N THR A 120 -10.38 -5.25 9.91
CA THR A 120 -11.30 -6.13 10.63
C THR A 120 -11.73 -5.45 11.94
N PRO A 121 -13.04 -5.41 12.27
CA PRO A 121 -13.51 -4.87 13.55
C PRO A 121 -12.79 -5.55 14.72
N GLU A 122 -12.32 -4.76 15.68
CA GLU A 122 -11.80 -5.33 16.93
C GLU A 122 -12.92 -6.08 17.68
N PRO A 123 -12.62 -7.19 18.37
CA PRO A 123 -13.58 -7.86 19.24
C PRO A 123 -14.11 -6.91 20.31
N GLU A 124 -15.42 -6.93 20.57
CA GLU A 124 -16.00 -6.09 21.64
C GLU A 124 -15.33 -6.38 22.99
N PRO A 125 -15.07 -5.34 23.82
CA PRO A 125 -14.52 -5.53 25.16
C PRO A 125 -15.40 -6.47 25.99
N GLN A 126 -14.81 -7.46 26.64
CA GLN A 126 -15.57 -8.31 27.55
C GLN A 126 -16.13 -7.47 28.72
N PRO A 127 -17.35 -7.79 29.21
CA PRO A 127 -17.93 -7.10 30.35
C PRO A 127 -16.97 -7.11 31.55
N GLN A 128 -16.74 -5.96 32.17
CA GLN A 128 -15.95 -5.92 33.40
C GLN A 128 -16.66 -6.73 34.51
N PRO A 129 -15.90 -7.41 35.40
CA PRO A 129 -16.47 -8.08 36.56
C PRO A 129 -17.29 -7.09 37.40
N GLN A 130 -18.49 -7.50 37.82
CA GLN A 130 -19.28 -6.66 38.72
C GLN A 130 -18.57 -6.46 40.07
N PRO A 131 -18.69 -5.27 40.70
CA PRO A 131 -18.16 -5.03 42.04
C PRO A 131 -18.66 -6.09 43.03
N GLN A 132 -17.77 -6.61 43.86
CA GLN A 132 -18.18 -7.51 44.95
C GLN A 132 -19.07 -6.74 45.96
N PRO A 133 -20.06 -7.41 46.58
CA PRO A 133 -20.87 -6.83 47.64
C PRO A 133 -19.99 -6.26 48.76
N GLN A 134 -20.34 -5.06 49.23
CA GLN A 134 -19.65 -4.44 50.36
C GLN A 134 -19.95 -5.25 51.65
N PRO A 135 -18.98 -5.43 52.56
CA PRO A 135 -19.22 -6.12 53.83
C PRO A 135 -20.35 -5.46 54.63
N GLU A 136 -21.24 -6.26 55.23
CA GLU A 136 -22.30 -5.75 56.10
C GLU A 136 -21.73 -5.02 57.33
N PRO A 137 -22.38 -3.94 57.80
CA PRO A 137 -21.97 -3.24 59.01
C PRO A 137 -21.96 -4.18 60.22
N GLN A 138 -20.87 -4.15 61.00
CA GLN A 138 -20.83 -4.89 62.26
C GLN A 138 -21.80 -4.28 63.29
N PRO A 139 -22.47 -5.10 64.12
CA PRO A 139 -23.32 -4.62 65.20
C PRO A 139 -22.55 -3.69 66.15
N GLN A 140 -23.12 -2.54 66.50
CA GLN A 140 -22.53 -1.68 67.53
C GLN A 140 -22.62 -2.35 68.91
N PRO A 141 -21.57 -2.21 69.76
CA PRO A 141 -21.63 -2.61 71.16
C PRO A 141 -22.73 -1.85 71.91
N ASN A 142 -23.53 -2.55 72.72
CA ASN A 142 -24.55 -1.96 73.58
C ASN A 142 -23.90 -1.38 74.85
N PRO A 143 -24.33 -0.20 75.35
CA PRO A 143 -23.82 0.44 76.57
C PRO A 143 -24.18 -0.30 77.86
#